data_AF-A0A7Y3B2F7-F1
#
_entry.id   AF-A0A7Y3B2F7-F1
#
_cell.length_a   1.000
_cell.length_b   1.000
_cell.length_c   1.000
_cell.angle_alpha   90.00
_cell.angle_beta   90.00
_cell.angle_gamma   90.00
#
_symmetry.space_group_name_H-M   'P 1'
#
loop_
_entity.id
_entity.type
_entity.pdbx_description
1 polymer ?
#
loop_
_entity_poly.entity_id
_entity_poly.type
_entity_poly.pdbx_seq_one_letter_code
_entity_poly.pdbx_strand_id
1 'polypeptide(L)'
;MDTADNEIRIYRGTPDLRPGGRCVVEVEGLDGTHPLVNHTETDFAWGYGGAGPATLAECIVIDALGRDARCRRCAGGGIDPESGREEATCRDCGGDGWSDFVALAAQVVKDHLVAPLPQDVSFQLTSEQAMDIILRVRLDSD
;
A
#
# COMPACT_ATOMS: atom_id res chain seq x y z
N MET A 1 -15.69 -18.29 -5.31
CA MET A 1 -14.43 -17.53 -5.31
C MET A 1 -14.54 -16.66 -6.54
N ASP A 2 -15.13 -15.47 -6.39
CA ASP A 2 -15.30 -14.55 -7.50
C ASP A 2 -13.91 -14.11 -7.95
N THR A 3 -13.53 -14.52 -9.15
CA THR A 3 -12.43 -13.95 -9.92
C THR A 3 -12.86 -12.56 -10.35
N ALA A 4 -12.95 -11.62 -9.41
CA ALA A 4 -12.89 -10.22 -9.77
C ALA A 4 -11.46 -10.00 -10.28
N ASP A 5 -11.35 -9.67 -11.56
CA ASP A 5 -10.12 -9.33 -12.30
C ASP A 5 -8.91 -9.12 -11.39
N ASN A 6 -7.99 -10.08 -11.37
CA ASN A 6 -6.63 -9.82 -10.90
C ASN A 6 -5.92 -9.03 -12.00
N GLU A 7 -6.42 -7.82 -12.22
CA GLU A 7 -5.90 -6.94 -13.23
C GLU A 7 -4.51 -6.48 -12.81
N ILE A 8 -3.54 -6.68 -13.69
CA ILE A 8 -2.16 -6.32 -13.39
C ILE A 8 -2.04 -4.80 -13.37
N ARG A 9 -2.09 -4.23 -12.17
CA ARG A 9 -1.71 -2.83 -11.94
C ARG A 9 -0.21 -2.63 -12.03
N ILE A 10 0.20 -1.48 -12.54
CA ILE A 10 1.60 -1.05 -12.60
C ILE A 10 1.80 0.15 -11.68
N TYR A 11 2.67 0.01 -10.68
CA TYR A 11 3.11 1.10 -9.80
C TYR A 11 4.35 1.78 -10.39
N ARG A 12 4.28 3.09 -10.62
CA ARG A 12 5.38 3.91 -11.15
C ARG A 12 5.77 4.97 -10.13
N GLY A 13 6.97 4.85 -9.57
CA GLY A 13 7.52 5.86 -8.68
C GLY A 13 8.38 6.85 -9.43
N THR A 14 8.18 8.15 -9.18
CA THR A 14 9.06 9.22 -9.68
C THR A 14 9.52 10.10 -8.51
N PRO A 15 10.83 10.21 -8.25
CA PRO A 15 11.34 11.07 -7.19
C PRO A 15 11.53 12.50 -7.70
N ASP A 16 11.12 13.50 -6.91
CA ASP A 16 11.52 14.89 -7.13
C ASP A 16 12.78 15.20 -6.32
N LEU A 17 13.92 15.29 -7.01
CA LEU A 17 15.24 15.45 -6.39
C LEU A 17 15.56 16.90 -5.96
N ARG A 18 14.63 17.84 -6.16
CA ARG A 18 14.80 19.23 -5.71
C ARG A 18 14.72 19.29 -4.17
N PRO A 19 15.34 20.30 -3.52
CA PRO A 19 15.15 20.52 -2.09
C PRO A 19 13.66 20.67 -1.74
N GLY A 20 13.16 19.80 -0.85
CA GLY A 20 11.74 19.74 -0.49
C GLY A 20 10.84 19.07 -1.53
N GLY A 21 11.42 18.45 -2.57
CA GLY A 21 10.72 17.61 -3.53
C GLY A 21 10.12 16.37 -2.85
N ARG A 22 9.00 15.89 -3.40
CA ARG A 22 8.28 14.72 -2.92
C ARG A 22 8.35 13.59 -3.94
N CYS A 23 8.34 12.37 -3.46
CA CYS A 23 8.15 11.22 -4.34
C CYS A 23 6.66 11.05 -4.66
N VAL A 24 6.36 10.85 -5.94
CA VAL A 24 5.01 10.54 -6.40
C VAL A 24 5.00 9.10 -6.87
N VAL A 25 3.92 8.38 -6.55
CA VAL A 25 3.68 7.05 -7.07
C VAL A 25 2.32 7.04 -7.77
N GLU A 26 2.31 6.62 -9.02
CA GLU A 26 1.12 6.48 -9.84
C GLU A 26 0.81 5.00 -10.05
N VAL A 27 -0.47 4.67 -10.12
CA VAL A 27 -0.99 3.34 -10.43
C VAL A 27 -1.63 3.40 -11.80
N GLU A 28 -1.22 2.51 -12.68
CA GLU A 28 -1.82 2.32 -14.01
C GLU A 28 -2.62 1.01 -14.00
N GLY A 29 -3.93 1.11 -14.27
CA GLY A 29 -4.89 0.01 -14.42
C GLY A 29 -5.91 0.28 -15.52
N LEU A 30 -7.01 -0.49 -15.57
CA LEU A 30 -8.01 -0.47 -16.66
C LEU A 30 -8.78 0.85 -16.70
N ASP A 31 -8.94 1.49 -15.55
CA ASP A 31 -9.56 2.80 -15.38
C ASP A 31 -8.60 3.97 -15.67
N GLY A 32 -7.35 3.67 -16.04
CA GLY A 32 -6.32 4.62 -16.42
C GLY A 32 -5.26 4.80 -15.32
N THR A 33 -4.57 5.94 -15.38
CA THR A 33 -3.50 6.28 -14.44
C THR A 33 -4.02 7.23 -13.36
N HIS A 34 -3.80 6.88 -12.09
CA HIS A 34 -4.20 7.67 -10.93
C HIS A 34 -3.11 7.66 -9.85
N PRO A 35 -3.05 8.64 -8.93
CA PRO A 35 -2.07 8.62 -7.85
C PRO A 35 -2.36 7.49 -6.85
N LEU A 36 -1.32 6.81 -6.40
CA LEU A 36 -1.42 5.89 -5.26
C LEU A 36 -1.79 6.67 -4.00
N VAL A 37 -2.82 6.23 -3.30
CA VAL A 37 -3.32 6.90 -2.10
C VAL A 37 -2.35 6.68 -0.95
N ASN A 38 -1.87 7.76 -0.34
CA ASN A 38 -1.07 7.70 0.87
C ASN A 38 -2.00 7.65 2.10
N HIS A 39 -1.88 6.58 2.88
CA HIS A 39 -2.68 6.36 4.08
C HIS A 39 -2.02 6.89 5.37
N THR A 40 -0.85 7.53 5.27
CA THR A 40 -0.06 8.02 6.43
C THR A 40 0.37 9.47 6.25
N GLU A 41 0.84 10.12 7.31
CA GLU A 41 1.42 11.48 7.24
C GLU A 41 2.84 11.54 6.63
N THR A 42 3.49 10.37 6.44
CA THR A 42 4.84 10.29 5.89
C THR A 42 4.80 10.25 4.36
N ASP A 43 5.65 11.02 3.68
CA ASP A 43 5.76 10.98 2.21
C ASP A 43 6.35 9.63 1.72
N PHE A 44 6.02 9.25 0.48
CA PHE A 44 6.61 8.07 -0.15
C PHE A 44 8.13 8.21 -0.33
N ALA A 45 8.83 7.09 -0.21
CA ALA A 45 10.23 6.92 -0.65
C ALA A 45 10.55 5.43 -0.84
N TRP A 46 11.74 5.12 -1.37
CA TRP A 46 12.20 3.74 -1.61
C TRP A 46 13.73 3.65 -1.59
N GLY A 47 14.26 2.43 -1.63
CA GLY A 47 15.69 2.18 -1.70
C GLY A 47 16.47 2.25 -0.38
N TYR A 48 15.75 2.26 0.74
CA TYR A 48 16.32 2.15 2.09
C TYR A 48 15.28 1.58 3.07
N GLY A 49 15.67 1.35 4.33
CA GLY A 49 14.84 0.68 5.35
C GLY A 49 13.98 1.59 6.24
N GLY A 50 13.74 2.84 5.86
CA GLY A 50 13.08 3.83 6.74
C GLY A 50 11.55 3.93 6.60
N ALA A 51 11.01 5.04 7.10
CA ALA A 51 9.56 5.26 7.19
C ALA A 51 8.88 5.47 5.82
N GLY A 52 9.46 6.26 4.91
CA GLY A 52 8.87 6.46 3.58
C GLY A 52 8.72 5.16 2.76
N PRO A 53 9.73 4.27 2.74
CA PRO A 53 9.61 2.91 2.18
C PRO A 53 8.55 2.05 2.87
N ALA A 54 8.38 2.20 4.19
CA ALA A 54 7.32 1.50 4.92
C ALA A 54 5.93 1.97 4.50
N THR A 55 5.72 3.29 4.42
CA THR A 55 4.47 3.88 3.91
C THR A 55 4.17 3.42 2.48
N LEU A 56 5.17 3.42 1.60
CA LEU A 56 4.98 2.96 0.22
C LEU A 56 4.60 1.48 0.16
N ALA A 57 5.27 0.63 0.93
CA ALA A 57 4.97 -0.80 0.98
C ALA A 57 3.55 -1.07 1.51
N GLU A 58 3.13 -0.36 2.55
CA GLU A 58 1.77 -0.43 3.09
C GLU A 58 0.72 -0.05 2.04
N CYS A 59 0.91 1.08 1.35
CA CYS A 59 -0.04 1.54 0.33
C CYS A 59 -0.12 0.57 -0.87
N ILE A 60 1.01 -0.01 -1.30
CA ILE A 60 1.04 -1.07 -2.32
C ILE A 60 0.26 -2.31 -1.86
N VAL A 61 0.45 -2.75 -0.62
CA VAL A 61 -0.27 -3.93 -0.07
C VAL A 61 -1.77 -3.67 0.02
N ILE A 62 -2.17 -2.49 0.50
CA ILE A 62 -3.58 -2.09 0.59
C ILE A 62 -4.21 -2.07 -0.80
N ASP A 63 -3.55 -1.44 -1.78
CA ASP A 63 -4.03 -1.40 -3.16
C ASP A 63 -4.14 -2.81 -3.77
N ALA A 64 -3.08 -3.62 -3.65
CA ALA A 64 -3.02 -4.96 -4.24
C ALA A 64 -4.09 -5.91 -3.65
N LEU A 65 -4.32 -5.86 -2.34
CA LEU A 65 -5.36 -6.65 -1.67
C LEU A 65 -6.77 -6.07 -1.86
N GLY A 66 -6.89 -4.77 -2.14
CA GLY A 66 -8.16 -4.08 -2.28
C GLY A 66 -9.08 -4.29 -1.07
N ARG A 67 -10.23 -4.93 -1.29
CA ARG A 67 -11.20 -5.18 -0.21
C ARG A 67 -10.68 -6.14 0.85
N ASP A 68 -9.77 -7.05 0.49
CA ASP A 68 -9.19 -8.02 1.42
C ASP A 68 -8.19 -7.37 2.40
N ALA A 69 -7.72 -6.14 2.10
CA ALA A 69 -6.90 -5.37 3.02
C ALA A 69 -7.68 -4.94 4.27
N ARG A 70 -9.00 -4.77 4.15
CA ARG A 70 -9.86 -4.17 5.17
C ARG A 70 -9.98 -5.09 6.38
N CYS A 71 -10.01 -4.49 7.56
CA CYS A 71 -10.31 -5.21 8.79
C CYS A 71 -11.67 -5.92 8.66
N ARG A 72 -11.71 -7.24 8.90
CA ARG A 72 -12.96 -8.01 8.80
C ARG A 72 -14.04 -7.60 9.81
N ARG A 73 -13.63 -6.95 10.90
CA ARG A 73 -14.54 -6.53 11.97
C ARG A 73 -15.24 -5.21 11.66
N CYS A 74 -14.55 -4.26 11.05
CA CYS A 74 -15.07 -2.90 10.79
C CYS A 74 -15.12 -2.50 9.32
N ALA A 75 -14.66 -3.38 8.43
CA ALA A 75 -14.64 -3.19 6.99
C ALA A 75 -13.90 -1.93 6.49
N GLY A 76 -12.89 -1.44 7.23
CA GLY A 76 -12.12 -0.24 6.85
C GLY A 76 -12.35 0.99 7.72
N GLY A 77 -13.22 0.91 8.73
CA GLY A 77 -13.59 2.06 9.55
C GLY A 77 -14.86 2.75 9.06
N GLY A 78 -15.57 3.40 9.97
CA GLY A 78 -16.78 4.15 9.67
C GLY A 78 -16.43 5.51 9.05
N ILE A 79 -17.35 6.05 8.25
CA ILE A 79 -17.32 7.45 7.88
C ILE A 79 -17.72 8.26 9.11
N ASP A 80 -16.87 9.19 9.54
CA ASP A 80 -17.23 10.19 10.53
C ASP A 80 -18.49 10.93 10.02
N PRO A 81 -19.63 10.83 10.71
CA PRO A 81 -20.89 11.41 10.23
C PRO A 81 -20.90 12.94 10.24
N GLU A 82 -20.01 13.60 10.98
CA GLU A 82 -19.88 15.07 10.97
C GLU A 82 -18.93 15.56 9.87
N SER A 83 -17.77 14.91 9.70
CA SER A 83 -16.76 15.36 8.73
C SER A 83 -16.86 14.70 7.36
N GLY A 84 -17.57 13.58 7.24
CA GLY A 84 -17.66 12.77 6.03
C GLY A 84 -16.35 12.07 5.65
N ARG A 85 -15.34 12.11 6.52
CA ARG A 85 -14.02 11.49 6.29
C ARG A 85 -14.02 10.06 6.82
N GLU A 86 -13.21 9.20 6.21
CA GLU A 86 -12.91 7.89 6.79
C GLU A 86 -12.21 8.12 8.15
N GLU A 87 -12.77 7.61 9.25
CA GLU A 87 -12.07 7.63 10.54
C GLU A 87 -10.89 6.67 10.42
N ALA A 88 -9.67 7.20 10.55
CA ALA A 88 -8.42 6.43 10.62
C ALA A 88 -8.33 5.51 11.85
N THR A 89 -9.40 5.35 12.63
CA THR A 89 -9.45 4.47 13.78
C THR A 89 -10.87 3.97 13.97
N CYS A 90 -11.08 2.66 13.83
CA CYS A 90 -12.39 2.08 14.08
C CYS A 90 -12.68 2.03 15.59
N ARG A 91 -13.84 2.55 16.01
CA ARG A 91 -14.29 2.51 17.42
C ARG A 91 -14.52 1.10 17.98
N ASP A 92 -14.81 0.11 17.14
CA ASP A 92 -15.10 -1.27 17.56
C ASP A 92 -13.87 -2.17 17.73
N CYS A 93 -12.76 -1.86 17.04
CA CYS A 93 -11.51 -2.62 17.17
C CYS A 93 -10.31 -1.80 17.66
N GLY A 94 -10.40 -0.47 17.70
CA GLY A 94 -9.30 0.43 18.09
C GLY A 94 -8.15 0.50 17.08
N GLY A 95 -8.27 -0.18 15.93
CA GLY A 95 -7.26 -0.23 14.87
C GLY A 95 -7.53 0.76 13.74
N ASP A 96 -6.56 0.90 12.84
CA ASP A 96 -6.52 1.85 11.72
C ASP A 96 -7.48 1.57 10.55
N GLY A 97 -8.31 0.53 10.67
CA GLY A 97 -9.25 0.09 9.62
C GLY A 97 -8.70 -1.05 8.75
N TRP A 98 -7.41 -1.35 8.82
CA TRP A 98 -6.78 -2.43 8.06
C TRP A 98 -6.73 -3.74 8.84
N SER A 99 -6.56 -4.85 8.13
CA SER A 99 -6.36 -6.15 8.76
C SER A 99 -4.94 -6.28 9.32
N ASP A 100 -4.74 -7.04 10.40
CA ASP A 100 -3.40 -7.31 10.97
C ASP A 100 -2.42 -7.89 9.94
N PHE A 101 -2.95 -8.56 8.91
CA PHE A 101 -2.18 -9.09 7.79
C PHE A 101 -1.53 -7.99 6.94
N VAL A 102 -2.14 -6.80 6.82
CA VAL A 102 -1.56 -5.68 6.08
C VAL A 102 -0.23 -5.27 6.69
N ALA A 103 -0.15 -5.08 8.01
CA ALA A 103 1.09 -4.70 8.68
C ALA A 103 2.20 -5.76 8.48
N LEU A 104 1.85 -7.04 8.60
CA LEU A 104 2.78 -8.15 8.37
C LEU A 104 3.28 -8.18 6.92
N ALA A 105 2.36 -8.15 5.96
CA ALA A 105 2.68 -8.20 4.54
C ALA A 105 3.46 -6.95 4.09
N ALA A 106 3.11 -5.76 4.58
CA ALA A 106 3.79 -4.51 4.29
C ALA A 106 5.25 -4.55 4.73
N GLN A 107 5.54 -5.13 5.90
CA GLN A 107 6.92 -5.29 6.36
C GLN A 107 7.74 -6.17 5.40
N VAL A 108 7.18 -7.28 4.93
CA VAL A 108 7.87 -8.19 4.00
C VAL A 108 7.99 -7.58 2.59
N VAL A 109 6.93 -6.93 2.08
CA VAL A 109 6.97 -6.19 0.80
C VAL A 109 7.99 -5.06 0.86
N LYS A 110 8.09 -4.35 1.99
CA LYS A 110 9.11 -3.33 2.19
C LYS A 110 10.51 -3.93 2.01
N ASP A 111 10.81 -4.98 2.76
CA ASP A 111 12.16 -5.54 2.81
C ASP A 111 12.58 -6.20 1.49
N HIS A 112 11.64 -6.80 0.76
CA HIS A 112 11.93 -7.56 -0.46
C HIS A 112 11.68 -6.81 -1.77
N LEU A 113 10.81 -5.79 -1.78
CA LEU A 113 10.40 -5.09 -3.00
C LEU A 113 10.77 -3.62 -2.99
N VAL A 114 10.53 -2.89 -1.90
CA VAL A 114 10.64 -1.42 -1.88
C VAL A 114 12.02 -0.93 -1.42
N ALA A 115 12.54 -1.48 -0.33
CA ALA A 115 13.85 -1.15 0.21
C ALA A 115 15.02 -1.52 -0.73
N PRO A 116 14.94 -2.56 -1.57
CA PRO A 116 16.00 -2.88 -2.54
C PRO A 116 15.99 -2.03 -3.81
N LEU A 117 14.96 -1.21 -4.06
CA LEU A 117 14.92 -0.36 -5.25
C LEU A 117 16.12 0.61 -5.27
N PRO A 118 16.61 1.04 -6.43
CA PRO A 118 17.64 2.05 -6.43
C PRO A 118 17.06 3.37 -5.90
N GLN A 119 17.76 3.97 -4.94
CA GLN A 119 17.38 5.26 -4.38
C GLN A 119 17.52 6.35 -5.45
N ASP A 120 16.68 7.39 -5.37
CA ASP A 120 16.74 8.61 -6.21
C ASP A 120 16.51 8.39 -7.72
N VAL A 121 16.05 7.20 -8.13
CA VAL A 121 15.63 6.92 -9.51
C VAL A 121 14.18 6.48 -9.55
N SER A 122 13.53 6.69 -10.70
CA SER A 122 12.20 6.15 -10.94
C SER A 122 12.21 4.62 -10.95
N PHE A 123 11.12 4.03 -10.48
CA PHE A 123 10.91 2.58 -10.52
C PHE A 123 9.60 2.22 -11.21
N GLN A 124 9.51 0.96 -11.63
CA GLN A 124 8.26 0.34 -12.02
C GLN A 124 8.13 -1.02 -11.34
N LEU A 125 6.98 -1.28 -10.73
CA LEU A 125 6.60 -2.55 -10.12
C LEU A 125 5.20 -2.94 -10.58
N THR A 126 4.88 -4.21 -10.51
CA THR A 126 3.53 -4.73 -10.81
C THR A 126 2.85 -5.22 -9.53
N SER A 127 1.52 -5.19 -9.53
CA SER A 127 0.70 -5.85 -8.50
C SER A 127 1.01 -7.34 -8.38
N GLU A 128 1.36 -8.03 -9.47
CA GLU A 128 1.80 -9.43 -9.41
C GLU A 128 3.07 -9.61 -8.58
N GLN A 129 4.09 -8.76 -8.77
CA GLN A 129 5.32 -8.83 -7.96
C GLN A 129 5.04 -8.60 -6.47
N ALA A 130 4.11 -7.70 -6.15
CA ALA A 130 3.67 -7.50 -4.77
C ALA A 130 2.89 -8.72 -4.25
N MET A 131 1.92 -9.22 -5.01
CA MET A 131 1.07 -10.36 -4.66
C MET A 131 1.88 -11.64 -4.48
N ASP A 132 2.92 -11.88 -5.28
CA ASP A 132 3.83 -13.02 -5.12
C ASP A 132 4.49 -13.04 -3.74
N ILE A 133 4.85 -11.87 -3.21
CA ILE A 133 5.42 -11.74 -1.86
C ILE A 133 4.32 -11.90 -0.82
N ILE A 134 3.18 -11.22 -0.99
CA ILE A 134 2.04 -11.26 -0.06
C ILE A 134 1.54 -12.69 0.14
N LEU A 135 1.41 -13.47 -0.94
CA LEU A 135 0.95 -14.86 -0.90
C LEU A 135 1.92 -15.77 -0.16
N ARG A 136 3.24 -15.56 -0.28
CA ARG A 136 4.24 -16.32 0.48
C ARG A 136 4.09 -16.09 1.99
N VAL A 137 3.93 -14.84 2.41
CA VAL A 137 3.69 -14.49 3.83
C VAL A 137 2.46 -15.22 4.37
N ARG A 138 1.40 -15.31 3.57
CA ARG A 138 0.15 -15.95 3.97
C ARG A 138 0.32 -17.46 4.16
N LEU A 139 1.06 -18.12 3.27
CA LEU A 139 1.35 -19.56 3.38
C LEU A 139 2.24 -19.91 4.57
N ASP A 140 3.14 -19.00 4.97
CA ASP A 140 4.03 -19.21 6.12
C ASP A 140 3.34 -18.91 7.47
N SER A 141 2.13 -18.34 7.45
CA SER A 141 1.37 -17.95 8.65
C SER A 141 0.25 -18.94 9.04
N ASP A 142 -0.03 -19.94 8.20
CA ASP A 142 -1.01 -21.03 8.41
C ASP A 142 -0.36 -22.28 9.04
#